data_AF-A0A7X2TDX7-F1
#
_entry.id   AF-A0A7X2TDX7-F1
#
_cell.length_a   1.000
_cell.length_b   1.000
_cell.length_c   1.000
_cell.angle_alpha   90.00
_cell.angle_beta   90.00
_cell.angle_gamma   90.00
#
_symmetry.space_group_name_H-M   'P 1'
#
loop_
_entity.id
_entity.type
_entity.pdbx_description
1 polymer ?
#
loop_
_entity_poly.entity_id
_entity_poly.type
_entity_poly.pdbx_seq_one_letter_code
_entity_poly.pdbx_strand_id
1 'polypeptide(L)'
;MDIQKFKVGTLAYGFSRSRSNYGCITPIEIVKVGRKYVTVAGGTQYMEAPNGHYLMDKDNLDFHPLLFLTRQEANEYKESKELLEYIRAHHYAISEYSLPVLRDIATAMKRGDEERKNRT
;
A
#
# COMPACT_ATOMS: atom_id res chain seq x y z
N MET A 1 -10.13 7.12 -2.82
CA MET A 1 -9.92 6.24 -3.97
C MET A 1 -11.30 5.90 -4.39
N ASP A 2 -11.65 6.29 -5.59
CA ASP A 2 -13.03 6.29 -6.07
C ASP A 2 -13.10 5.28 -7.22
N ILE A 3 -14.06 4.37 -7.13
CA ILE A 3 -14.31 3.34 -8.14
C ILE A 3 -14.53 3.96 -9.53
N GLN A 4 -15.15 5.14 -9.60
CA GLN A 4 -15.45 5.83 -10.85
C GLN A 4 -14.21 6.33 -11.60
N LYS A 5 -13.04 6.36 -10.94
CA LYS A 5 -11.78 6.72 -11.59
C LYS A 5 -11.19 5.59 -12.44
N PHE A 6 -11.63 4.35 -12.20
CA PHE A 6 -11.18 3.19 -12.97
C PHE A 6 -11.90 3.14 -14.31
N LYS A 7 -11.23 2.60 -15.33
CA LYS A 7 -11.77 2.47 -16.69
C LYS A 7 -11.60 1.05 -17.19
N VAL A 8 -12.63 0.51 -17.84
CA VAL A 8 -12.56 -0.82 -18.46
C VAL A 8 -11.47 -0.83 -19.55
N GLY A 9 -10.70 -1.92 -19.61
CA GLY A 9 -9.59 -2.12 -20.55
C GLY A 9 -8.29 -1.39 -20.15
N THR A 10 -8.23 -0.80 -18.94
CA THR A 10 -7.01 -0.18 -18.41
C THR A 10 -6.36 -1.06 -17.35
N LEU A 11 -5.07 -0.80 -17.10
CA LEU A 11 -4.32 -1.46 -16.03
C LEU A 11 -4.47 -0.67 -14.73
N ALA A 12 -4.86 -1.38 -13.67
CA ALA A 12 -4.68 -0.99 -12.29
C ALA A 12 -3.47 -1.72 -11.70
N TYR A 13 -3.07 -1.36 -10.48
CA TYR A 13 -1.88 -1.92 -9.84
C TYR A 13 -2.24 -2.44 -8.46
N GLY A 14 -1.96 -3.71 -8.21
CA GLY A 14 -2.28 -4.33 -6.94
C GLY A 14 -1.16 -5.17 -6.36
N PHE A 15 -1.27 -5.46 -5.07
CA PHE A 15 -0.39 -6.39 -4.36
C PHE A 15 -1.13 -6.97 -3.17
N SER A 16 -0.76 -8.20 -2.79
CA SER A 16 -1.24 -8.81 -1.56
C SER A 16 -0.40 -8.37 -0.38
N ARG A 17 -1.06 -8.16 0.76
CA ARG A 17 -0.41 -8.07 2.05
C ARG A 17 -0.26 -9.48 2.64
N SER A 18 0.96 -9.89 2.94
CA SER A 18 1.21 -11.05 3.81
C SER A 18 1.51 -10.58 5.23
N ARG A 19 1.45 -11.49 6.22
CA ARG A 19 1.74 -11.16 7.63
C ARG A 19 3.14 -10.59 7.86
N SER A 20 4.07 -10.85 6.97
CA SER A 20 5.50 -10.53 7.13
C SER A 20 6.07 -9.67 6.01
N ASN A 21 5.32 -9.42 4.93
CA ASN A 21 5.78 -8.56 3.85
C ASN A 21 4.66 -8.07 2.92
N TYR A 22 4.92 -6.96 2.25
CA TYR A 22 4.16 -6.49 1.10
C TYR A 22 4.64 -7.19 -0.17
N GLY A 23 3.72 -7.89 -0.85
CA GLY A 23 4.01 -8.58 -2.11
C GLY A 23 4.52 -7.65 -3.22
N CYS A 24 4.85 -8.26 -4.37
CA CYS A 24 5.19 -7.50 -5.57
C CYS A 24 3.96 -6.76 -6.11
N ILE A 25 4.16 -5.53 -6.56
CA ILE A 25 3.13 -4.76 -7.27
C ILE A 25 2.99 -5.33 -8.68
N THR A 26 1.82 -5.88 -8.98
CA THR A 26 1.47 -6.45 -10.28
C THR A 26 0.45 -5.57 -11.00
N PRO A 27 0.58 -5.41 -12.34
CA PRO A 27 -0.48 -4.81 -13.14
C PRO A 27 -1.65 -5.79 -13.27
N ILE A 28 -2.87 -5.27 -13.20
CA ILE A 28 -4.11 -6.04 -13.25
C ILE A 28 -5.09 -5.31 -14.17
N GLU A 29 -5.63 -6.01 -15.16
CA GLU A 29 -6.60 -5.42 -16.09
C GLU A 29 -7.99 -5.27 -15.46
N ILE A 30 -8.61 -4.10 -15.69
CA ILE A 30 -9.99 -3.82 -15.30
C ILE A 30 -10.96 -4.30 -16.37
N VAL A 31 -11.83 -5.24 -16.01
CA VAL A 31 -12.82 -5.81 -16.95
C VAL A 31 -14.22 -5.22 -16.77
N LYS A 32 -14.54 -4.69 -15.59
CA LYS A 32 -15.84 -4.06 -15.33
C LYS A 32 -15.76 -3.00 -14.24
N VAL A 33 -16.45 -1.89 -14.43
CA VAL A 33 -16.65 -0.86 -13.39
C VAL A 33 -18.14 -0.76 -13.12
N GLY A 34 -18.54 -1.15 -11.92
CA GLY A 34 -19.92 -1.04 -11.44
C GLY A 34 -20.10 0.14 -10.49
N ARG A 35 -21.30 0.29 -9.95
CA ARG A 35 -21.61 1.36 -8.98
C ARG A 35 -20.87 1.18 -7.64
N LYS A 36 -20.69 -0.06 -7.20
CA LYS A 36 -20.11 -0.40 -5.88
C LYS A 36 -18.80 -1.18 -5.98
N TYR A 37 -18.46 -1.69 -7.16
CA TYR A 37 -17.33 -2.59 -7.31
C TYR A 37 -16.60 -2.37 -8.64
N VAL A 38 -15.28 -2.51 -8.62
CA VAL A 38 -14.45 -2.77 -9.81
C VAL A 38 -14.21 -4.26 -9.90
N THR A 39 -14.37 -4.87 -11.07
CA THR A 39 -13.99 -6.26 -11.33
C THR A 39 -12.76 -6.29 -12.20
N VAL A 40 -11.81 -7.14 -11.84
CA VAL A 40 -10.56 -7.33 -12.57
C VAL A 40 -10.54 -8.64 -13.35
N ALA A 41 -9.57 -8.78 -14.27
CA ALA A 41 -9.28 -10.05 -14.91
C ALA A 41 -9.02 -11.14 -13.85
N GLY A 42 -9.68 -12.29 -14.00
CA GLY A 42 -9.73 -13.33 -12.96
C GLY A 42 -10.96 -13.28 -12.07
N GLY A 43 -11.82 -12.25 -12.20
CA GLY A 43 -13.15 -12.20 -11.59
C GLY A 43 -13.21 -11.61 -10.19
N THR A 44 -12.07 -11.30 -9.57
CA THR A 44 -12.01 -10.63 -8.26
C THR A 44 -12.68 -9.27 -8.31
N GLN A 45 -13.42 -8.95 -7.25
CA GLN A 45 -14.14 -7.69 -7.11
C GLN A 45 -13.55 -6.85 -5.98
N TYR A 46 -13.38 -5.56 -6.25
CA TYR A 46 -12.80 -4.60 -5.32
C TYR A 46 -13.80 -3.49 -5.01
N MET A 47 -13.84 -3.06 -3.75
CA MET A 47 -14.69 -1.97 -3.25
C MET A 47 -13.85 -0.88 -2.60
N GLU A 48 -14.43 0.31 -2.41
CA GLU A 48 -13.75 1.42 -1.74
C GLU A 48 -13.41 1.06 -0.29
N ALA A 49 -12.15 1.27 0.08
CA ALA A 49 -11.75 1.16 1.48
C ALA A 49 -12.31 2.34 2.30
N PRO A 50 -12.63 2.15 3.60
CA PRO A 50 -13.15 3.21 4.46
C PRO A 50 -12.25 4.45 4.55
N ASN A 51 -10.93 4.26 4.42
CA ASN A 51 -9.95 5.34 4.45
C ASN A 51 -9.74 6.02 3.08
N GLY A 52 -10.35 5.49 2.01
CA GLY A 52 -10.26 6.06 0.68
C GLY A 52 -8.85 6.10 0.08
N HIS A 53 -7.91 5.25 0.48
CA HIS A 53 -6.57 5.25 -0.15
C HIS A 53 -6.41 4.22 -1.27
N TYR A 54 -7.20 3.16 -1.24
CA TYR A 54 -7.15 2.04 -2.19
C TYR A 54 -8.54 1.41 -2.33
N LEU A 55 -8.69 0.51 -3.30
CA LEU A 55 -9.79 -0.45 -3.29
C LEU A 55 -9.33 -1.75 -2.61
N MET A 56 -10.22 -2.36 -1.85
CA MET A 56 -10.00 -3.61 -1.13
C MET A 56 -10.85 -4.72 -1.75
N ASP A 57 -10.33 -5.94 -1.75
CA ASP A 57 -11.10 -7.12 -2.16
C ASP A 57 -12.39 -7.24 -1.33
N LYS A 58 -13.50 -7.46 -2.03
CA LYS A 58 -14.84 -7.59 -1.47
C LYS A 58 -14.99 -8.86 -0.62
N ASP A 59 -14.42 -9.96 -1.06
CA ASP A 59 -14.67 -11.30 -0.52
C ASP A 59 -13.53 -11.77 0.39
N ASN A 60 -12.33 -11.19 0.26
CA ASN A 60 -11.18 -11.53 1.10
C ASN A 60 -10.68 -10.34 1.94
N LEU A 61 -11.27 -10.22 3.13
CA LEU A 61 -10.95 -9.17 4.10
C LEU A 61 -9.75 -9.48 4.99
N ASP A 62 -9.19 -10.70 4.96
CA ASP A 62 -8.09 -11.07 5.86
C ASP A 62 -6.71 -11.02 5.17
N PHE A 63 -6.68 -11.25 3.85
CA PHE A 63 -5.47 -11.24 3.03
C PHE A 63 -5.59 -10.25 1.89
N HIS A 64 -5.95 -9.00 2.23
CA HIS A 64 -6.31 -7.95 1.28
C HIS A 64 -5.33 -7.82 0.11
N PRO A 65 -5.71 -8.28 -1.10
CA PRO A 65 -5.21 -7.67 -2.32
C PRO A 65 -5.69 -6.21 -2.30
N LEU A 66 -4.75 -5.28 -2.36
CA LEU A 66 -5.02 -3.87 -2.48
C LEU A 66 -4.98 -3.50 -3.95
N LEU A 67 -5.84 -2.59 -4.40
CA LEU A 67 -5.86 -2.12 -5.78
C LEU A 67 -5.78 -0.59 -5.83
N PHE A 68 -4.85 -0.10 -6.64
CA PHE A 68 -4.55 1.30 -6.86
C PHE A 68 -4.73 1.64 -8.33
N LEU A 69 -5.05 2.91 -8.60
CA LEU A 69 -5.22 3.40 -9.97
C LEU A 69 -3.87 3.45 -10.69
N THR A 70 -2.82 3.89 -9.99
CA THR A 70 -1.48 4.03 -10.56
C THR A 70 -0.43 3.20 -9.82
N ARG A 71 0.66 2.86 -10.53
CA ARG A 71 1.81 2.19 -9.95
C ARG A 71 2.49 3.05 -8.88
N GLN A 72 2.48 4.37 -9.06
CA GLN A 72 3.08 5.31 -8.12
C GLN A 72 2.35 5.26 -6.78
N GLU A 73 1.01 5.38 -6.77
CA GLU A 73 0.21 5.29 -5.55
C GLU A 73 0.43 3.96 -4.81
N ALA A 74 0.52 2.85 -5.56
CA ALA A 74 0.82 1.54 -4.98
C ALA A 74 2.20 1.51 -4.30
N ASN A 75 3.23 2.07 -4.94
CA ASN A 75 4.58 2.16 -4.37
C ASN A 75 4.62 3.06 -3.14
N GLU A 76 4.02 4.26 -3.21
CA GLU A 76 4.00 5.22 -2.10
C GLU A 76 3.28 4.66 -0.88
N TYR A 77 2.16 3.96 -1.09
CA TYR A 77 1.44 3.30 -0.01
C TYR A 77 2.28 2.18 0.61
N LYS A 78 2.88 1.32 -0.22
CA LYS A 78 3.75 0.23 0.22
C LYS A 78 4.91 0.76 1.05
N GLU A 79 5.64 1.74 0.52
CA GLU A 79 6.78 2.37 1.19
C GLU A 79 6.35 3.02 2.53
N SER A 80 5.23 3.75 2.55
CA SER A 80 4.74 4.37 3.77
C SER A 80 4.51 3.34 4.88
N LYS A 81 3.95 2.17 4.54
CA LYS A 81 3.68 1.13 5.53
C LYS A 81 4.94 0.39 5.96
N GLU A 82 5.86 0.09 5.04
CA GLU A 82 7.16 -0.51 5.36
C GLU A 82 7.98 0.41 6.28
N LEU A 83 8.02 1.72 6.00
CA LEU A 83 8.69 2.70 6.85
C LEU A 83 8.03 2.80 8.23
N LEU A 84 6.70 2.81 8.28
CA LEU A 84 5.96 2.85 9.55
C LEU A 84 6.24 1.60 10.40
N GLU A 85 6.30 0.41 9.79
CA GLU A 85 6.65 -0.83 10.47
C GLU A 85 8.10 -0.80 10.97
N TYR A 86 9.05 -0.37 10.14
CA TYR A 86 10.46 -0.20 10.53
C TYR A 86 10.60 0.76 11.72
N ILE A 87 9.95 1.91 11.65
CA ILE A 87 9.97 2.93 12.70
C ILE A 87 9.35 2.39 14.00
N ARG A 88 8.20 1.72 13.93
CA ARG A 88 7.52 1.11 15.08
C ARG A 88 8.36 0.04 15.77
N ALA A 89 9.16 -0.71 15.01
CA ALA A 89 10.07 -1.71 15.58
C ALA A 89 11.16 -1.10 16.46
N HIS A 90 11.49 0.18 16.26
CA HIS A 90 12.57 0.89 16.96
C HIS A 90 12.05 1.96 17.94
N HIS A 91 10.83 2.48 17.77
CA HIS A 91 10.19 3.46 18.63
C HIS A 91 8.68 3.20 18.82
N TYR A 92 8.23 3.14 20.07
CA TYR A 92 6.87 2.68 20.45
C TYR A 92 5.72 3.68 20.21
N ALA A 93 5.98 4.95 19.92
CA ALA A 93 4.95 5.99 19.94
C ALA A 93 5.00 6.91 18.70
N ILE A 94 4.64 6.36 17.54
CA ILE A 94 4.54 7.15 16.30
C ILE A 94 3.16 6.96 15.67
N SER A 95 2.45 8.09 15.50
CA SER A 95 1.19 8.22 14.78
C SER A 95 1.39 8.13 13.26
N GLU A 96 0.31 8.00 12.48
CA GLU A 96 0.40 8.05 11.02
C GLU A 96 0.95 9.41 10.55
N TYR A 97 2.17 9.42 10.03
CA TYR A 97 2.82 10.59 9.42
C TYR A 97 2.76 10.51 7.89
N SER A 98 2.95 11.65 7.23
CA SER A 98 3.08 11.71 5.76
C SER A 98 4.36 10.98 5.30
N LEU A 99 4.35 10.46 4.08
CA LEU A 99 5.50 9.74 3.51
C LEU A 99 6.82 10.52 3.58
N PRO A 100 6.88 11.84 3.27
CA PRO A 100 8.11 12.62 3.43
C PRO A 100 8.65 12.59 4.86
N VAL A 101 7.78 12.76 5.86
CA VAL A 101 8.17 12.73 7.28
C VAL A 101 8.65 11.34 7.68
N LEU A 102 8.01 10.27 7.20
CA LEU A 102 8.46 8.90 7.45
C LEU A 102 9.85 8.64 6.85
N ARG A 103 10.15 9.17 5.65
CA ARG A 103 11.48 9.08 5.03
C ARG A 103 12.54 9.82 5.84
N ASP A 104 12.22 11.01 6.33
CA ASP A 104 13.15 11.81 7.14
C ASP A 104 13.48 11.10 8.46
N ILE A 105 12.46 10.58 9.16
CA ILE A 105 12.64 9.82 10.41
C ILE A 105 13.50 8.59 10.15
N ALA A 106 13.16 7.78 9.14
CA ALA A 106 13.91 6.57 8.83
C ALA A 106 15.37 6.85 8.45
N THR A 107 15.63 7.97 7.76
CA THR A 107 16.99 8.39 7.41
C THR A 107 17.78 8.78 8.66
N ALA A 108 17.18 9.57 9.57
CA ALA A 108 17.81 9.96 10.83
C ALA A 108 18.14 8.73 11.70
N MET A 109 17.23 7.75 11.75
CA MET A 109 17.42 6.51 12.50
C MET A 109 18.58 5.67 11.96
N LYS A 110 18.61 5.42 10.65
CA LYS A 110 19.71 4.67 10.00
C LYS A 110 21.06 5.32 10.25
N ARG A 111 21.13 6.65 10.15
CA ARG A 111 22.35 7.41 10.44
C ARG A 111 22.79 7.23 11.91
N GLY A 112 21.86 7.31 12.85
CA GLY A 112 22.15 7.09 14.27
C GLY A 112 22.68 5.68 14.58
N ASP A 113 22.16 4.66 13.90
CA ASP A 113 22.63 3.28 14.04
C ASP A 113 24.05 3.07 13.48
N GLU A 114 24.35 3.67 12.32
CA GLU A 114 25.70 3.65 11.73
C GLU A 114 26.74 4.35 12.62
N GLU A 115 26.38 5.51 13.19
CA GLU A 115 27.24 6.25 14.11
C GLU A 115 27.53 5.48 15.42
N ARG A 116 26.57 4.66 15.90
CA ARG A 116 26.78 3.77 17.07
C ARG A 116 27.68 2.58 16.74
N LYS A 117 27.49 1.96 15.58
CA LYS A 117 28.32 0.83 15.11
C LYS A 117 29.78 1.22 14.91
N ASN A 118 30.05 2.42 14.41
CA ASN A 118 31.41 2.91 14.18
C ASN A 118 32.14 3.38 15.46
N ARG A 119 31.46 3.41 16.61
CA ARG A 119 32.04 3.75 17.92
C ARG A 119 32.33 2.51 18.79
N THR A 120 32.00 1.32 18.31
CA THR A 120 32.22 0.03 18.99
C THR A 120 33.33 -0.73 18.26
#